data_AF-A0A432DS66-F1
#
_entry.id   AF-A0A432DS66-F1
#
_cell.length_a   1.000
_cell.length_b   1.000
_cell.length_c   1.000
_cell.angle_alpha   90.00
_cell.angle_beta   90.00
_cell.angle_gamma   90.00
#
_symmetry.space_group_name_H-M   'P 1'
#
loop_
_entity.id
_entity.type
_entity.pdbx_description
1 polymer ?
#
loop_
_entity_poly.entity_id
_entity_poly.type
_entity_poly.pdbx_seq_one_letter_code
_entity_poly.pdbx_strand_id
1 'polypeptide(L)'
;MKEPLSSPVDHEICIGYYYTIEDIDRDSDGKLSYRTIHRETRCNPFTIKDETGTIDIEPEGIELVLLGETNISSSNNKRYTETLLKDGQKMLLVGYADAKNGVPFIRKDDHYKVLGVTSSSGITVWNKYQPLLRSFMVTCSIILLIIIYILIQ
;
A
#
# COMPACT_ATOMS: atom_id res chain seq x y z
N MET A 1 -18.85 -0.28 -4.66
CA MET A 1 -18.48 -1.69 -4.97
C MET A 1 -19.46 -2.33 -5.95
N LYS A 2 -19.01 -3.07 -6.99
CA LYS A 2 -19.90 -3.81 -7.92
C LYS A 2 -20.14 -5.25 -7.46
N GLU A 3 -19.07 -6.01 -7.25
CA GLU A 3 -19.11 -7.40 -6.78
C GLU A 3 -18.19 -7.59 -5.57
N PRO A 4 -18.72 -7.91 -4.37
CA PRO A 4 -17.90 -8.12 -3.18
C PRO A 4 -17.09 -9.42 -3.23
N LEU A 5 -15.91 -9.37 -2.62
CA LEU A 5 -15.10 -10.53 -2.23
C LEU A 5 -15.23 -10.77 -0.73
N SER A 6 -14.99 -12.01 -0.30
CA SER A 6 -14.79 -12.37 1.11
C SER A 6 -13.30 -12.61 1.34
N SER A 7 -12.74 -11.99 2.38
CA SER A 7 -11.31 -12.08 2.68
C SER A 7 -10.91 -13.45 3.24
N PRO A 8 -9.69 -13.94 2.95
CA PRO A 8 -9.30 -15.31 3.31
C PRO A 8 -9.07 -15.54 4.81
N VAL A 9 -8.75 -14.51 5.60
CA VAL A 9 -8.45 -14.66 7.03
C VAL A 9 -9.73 -14.53 7.86
N ASP A 10 -10.35 -13.35 7.85
CA ASP A 10 -11.49 -13.03 8.73
C ASP A 10 -12.85 -13.03 7.98
N HIS A 11 -12.87 -13.44 6.71
CA HIS A 11 -14.08 -13.54 5.88
C HIS A 11 -14.82 -12.20 5.72
N GLU A 12 -14.07 -11.09 5.79
CA GLU A 12 -14.62 -9.76 5.68
C GLU A 12 -15.01 -9.41 4.24
N ILE A 13 -16.12 -8.67 4.09
CA ILE A 13 -16.56 -8.17 2.79
C ILE A 13 -15.61 -7.06 2.33
N CYS A 14 -15.02 -7.23 1.15
CA CYS A 14 -14.07 -6.28 0.58
C CYS A 14 -14.20 -6.19 -0.95
N ILE A 15 -13.62 -5.12 -1.52
CA ILE A 15 -13.47 -4.94 -2.97
C ILE A 15 -12.30 -5.77 -3.49
N GLY A 16 -11.24 -5.86 -2.69
CA GLY A 16 -10.02 -6.57 -3.00
C GLY A 16 -9.18 -6.78 -1.74
N TYR A 17 -8.25 -7.72 -1.83
CA TYR A 17 -7.33 -8.03 -0.77
C TYR A 17 -5.94 -8.37 -1.29
N TYR A 18 -4.93 -8.07 -0.47
CA TYR A 18 -3.58 -8.60 -0.60
C TYR A 18 -3.35 -9.56 0.55
N TYR A 19 -3.02 -10.81 0.23
CA TYR A 19 -2.93 -11.90 1.19
C TYR A 19 -1.55 -12.55 1.13
N THR A 20 -0.94 -12.71 2.30
CA THR A 20 0.39 -13.32 2.46
C THR A 20 0.32 -14.46 3.48
N ILE A 21 0.95 -15.58 3.15
CA ILE A 21 1.20 -16.69 4.07
C ILE A 21 2.69 -16.80 4.31
N GLU A 22 3.09 -16.91 5.57
CA GLU A 22 4.48 -17.02 5.99
C GLU A 22 4.66 -18.24 6.91
N ASP A 23 5.74 -18.99 6.71
CA ASP A 23 6.21 -19.95 7.72
C ASP A 23 6.90 -19.19 8.84
N ILE A 24 6.59 -19.60 10.08
CA ILE A 24 7.21 -19.11 11.30
C ILE A 24 8.23 -20.15 11.75
N ASP A 25 9.50 -19.76 11.76
CA ASP A 25 10.58 -20.55 12.33
C ASP A 25 11.10 -19.88 13.60
N ARG A 26 11.53 -20.69 14.56
CA ARG A 26 12.01 -20.21 15.85
C ARG A 26 13.39 -20.80 16.11
N ASP A 27 14.37 -19.92 16.31
CA ASP A 27 15.72 -20.36 16.65
C ASP A 27 15.84 -20.78 18.12
N SER A 28 17.00 -21.34 18.48
CA SER A 28 17.30 -21.77 19.85
C SER A 28 17.25 -20.65 20.89
N ASP A 29 17.44 -19.40 20.45
CA ASP A 29 17.40 -18.20 21.29
C ASP A 29 15.98 -17.62 21.40
N GLY A 30 15.01 -18.26 20.74
CA GLY A 30 13.60 -17.92 20.78
C GLY A 30 13.20 -16.80 19.81
N LYS A 31 14.11 -16.33 18.95
CA LYS A 31 13.84 -15.32 17.92
C LYS A 31 13.03 -15.95 16.79
N LEU A 32 12.03 -15.20 16.34
CA LEU A 32 11.18 -15.60 15.23
C LEU A 32 11.78 -15.13 13.91
N SER A 33 11.74 -16.00 12.91
CA SER A 33 11.97 -15.65 11.50
C SER A 33 10.73 -15.99 10.67
N TYR A 34 10.48 -15.17 9.66
CA TYR A 34 9.31 -15.28 8.80
C TYR A 34 9.79 -15.53 7.37
N ARG A 35 9.25 -16.56 6.75
CA ARG A 35 9.52 -16.88 5.35
C ARG A 35 8.22 -16.91 4.58
N THR A 36 8.03 -15.96 3.66
CA THR A 36 6.85 -15.95 2.80
C THR A 36 6.82 -17.19 1.90
N ILE A 37 5.71 -17.92 1.94
CA ILE A 37 5.47 -19.10 1.11
C ILE A 37 4.39 -18.87 0.05
N HIS A 38 3.50 -17.90 0.27
CA HIS A 38 2.44 -17.56 -0.67
C HIS A 38 2.12 -16.07 -0.62
N ARG A 39 1.84 -15.50 -1.78
CA ARG A 39 1.28 -14.16 -1.94
C ARG A 39 0.23 -14.20 -3.03
N GLU A 40 -0.91 -13.58 -2.78
CA GLU A 40 -1.88 -13.30 -3.83
C GLU A 40 -2.49 -11.92 -3.65
N THR A 41 -2.85 -11.34 -4.78
CA THR A 41 -3.69 -10.15 -4.87
C THR A 41 -4.94 -10.54 -5.62
N ARG A 42 -6.11 -10.28 -5.04
CA ARG A 42 -7.39 -10.40 -5.76
C ARG A 42 -8.19 -9.13 -5.58
N CYS A 43 -8.79 -8.65 -6.66
CA CYS A 43 -9.60 -7.45 -6.62
C CYS A 43 -10.64 -7.52 -7.74
N ASN A 44 -11.89 -7.23 -7.38
CA ASN A 44 -12.98 -7.16 -8.34
C ASN A 44 -13.12 -5.74 -8.90
N PRO A 45 -13.69 -5.58 -10.11
CA PRO A 45 -13.96 -4.25 -10.67
C PRO A 45 -14.73 -3.37 -9.71
N PHE A 46 -14.28 -2.12 -9.60
CA PHE A 46 -14.83 -1.16 -8.66
C PHE A 46 -14.84 0.25 -9.25
N THR A 47 -15.46 1.17 -8.53
CA THR A 47 -15.51 2.58 -8.89
C THR A 47 -14.77 3.39 -7.84
N ILE A 48 -14.09 4.44 -8.29
CA ILE A 48 -13.59 5.49 -7.41
C ILE A 48 -14.39 6.76 -7.67
N LYS A 49 -14.70 7.49 -6.60
CA LYS A 49 -15.47 8.73 -6.65
C LYS A 49 -14.66 9.85 -6.01
N ASP A 50 -14.63 11.00 -6.68
CA ASP A 50 -14.13 12.26 -6.14
C ASP A 50 -15.22 13.35 -6.21
N GLU A 51 -14.81 14.60 -6.05
CA GLU A 51 -15.72 15.76 -6.12
C GLU A 51 -16.23 16.04 -7.54
N THR A 52 -15.53 15.55 -8.58
CA THR A 52 -15.82 15.81 -9.99
C THR A 52 -16.67 14.71 -10.63
N GLY A 53 -16.56 13.47 -10.14
CA GLY A 53 -17.33 12.36 -10.69
C GLY A 53 -16.92 11.00 -10.16
N THR A 54 -17.28 9.98 -10.93
CA THR A 54 -17.01 8.58 -10.66
C THR A 54 -16.38 7.95 -11.90
N ILE A 55 -15.35 7.14 -11.73
CA ILE A 55 -14.72 6.39 -12.83
C ILE A 55 -14.59 4.91 -12.47
N ASP A 56 -14.75 4.06 -13.48
CA ASP A 56 -14.60 2.61 -13.39
C ASP A 56 -13.12 2.21 -13.40
N ILE A 57 -12.78 1.20 -12.59
CA ILE A 57 -11.44 0.63 -12.47
C ILE A 57 -11.48 -0.83 -12.91
N GLU A 58 -10.64 -1.19 -13.88
CA GLU A 58 -10.32 -2.58 -14.23
C GLU A 58 -9.07 -3.00 -13.42
N PRO A 59 -9.22 -3.91 -12.44
CA PRO A 59 -8.20 -4.15 -11.42
C PRO A 59 -7.15 -5.19 -11.83
N GLU A 60 -7.12 -5.59 -13.11
CA GLU A 60 -6.19 -6.62 -13.56
C GLU A 60 -4.73 -6.17 -13.33
N GLY A 61 -4.00 -6.92 -12.52
CA GLY A 61 -2.63 -6.60 -12.14
C GLY A 61 -2.48 -5.38 -11.21
N ILE A 62 -3.55 -4.99 -10.49
CA ILE A 62 -3.50 -3.92 -9.48
C ILE A 62 -2.56 -4.29 -8.32
N GLU A 63 -1.83 -3.29 -7.84
CA GLU A 63 -0.96 -3.40 -6.67
C GLU A 63 -1.58 -2.63 -5.49
N LEU A 64 -1.80 -3.32 -4.37
CA LEU A 64 -2.23 -2.71 -3.11
C LEU A 64 -0.98 -2.30 -2.32
N VAL A 65 -0.56 -1.05 -2.49
CA VAL A 65 0.72 -0.55 -2.01
C VAL A 65 0.56 0.19 -0.69
N LEU A 66 1.42 -0.10 0.29
CA LEU A 66 1.49 0.62 1.58
C LEU A 66 0.14 0.74 2.31
N LEU A 67 -0.73 -0.25 2.12
CA LEU A 67 -1.94 -0.37 2.90
C LEU A 67 -1.61 -1.07 4.22
N GLY A 68 -2.17 -0.58 5.32
CA GLY A 68 -1.96 -1.18 6.64
C GLY A 68 -2.50 -2.61 6.69
N GLU A 69 -1.81 -3.50 7.41
CA GLU A 69 -2.33 -4.84 7.74
C GLU A 69 -3.70 -4.68 8.41
N THR A 70 -4.70 -5.39 7.89
CA THR A 70 -6.06 -5.32 8.43
C THR A 70 -6.26 -6.44 9.44
N ASN A 71 -6.02 -7.67 9.01
CA ASN A 71 -6.17 -8.84 9.86
C ASN A 71 -4.89 -9.70 9.83
N ILE A 72 -4.56 -10.25 11.00
CA ILE A 72 -3.40 -11.12 11.18
C ILE A 72 -3.86 -12.31 12.02
N SER A 73 -3.63 -13.51 11.50
CA SER A 73 -3.87 -14.75 12.21
C SER A 73 -2.60 -15.60 12.22
N SER A 74 -2.44 -16.46 13.23
CA SER A 74 -1.29 -17.36 13.32
C SER A 74 -1.74 -18.71 13.85
N SER A 75 -1.39 -19.78 13.13
CA SER A 75 -1.74 -21.16 13.47
C SER A 75 -0.79 -22.13 12.79
N ASN A 76 -0.46 -23.25 13.45
CA ASN A 76 0.38 -24.32 12.90
C ASN A 76 1.72 -23.85 12.29
N ASN A 77 2.47 -23.02 13.03
CA ASN A 77 3.73 -22.39 12.56
C ASN A 77 3.57 -21.60 11.25
N LYS A 78 2.37 -21.08 10.98
CA LYS A 78 2.12 -20.18 9.86
C LYS A 78 1.51 -18.88 10.36
N ARG A 79 1.89 -17.79 9.72
CA ARG A 79 1.27 -16.48 9.85
C ARG A 79 0.51 -16.18 8.57
N TYR A 80 -0.71 -15.69 8.74
CA TYR A 80 -1.62 -15.29 7.69
C TYR A 80 -1.88 -13.80 7.88
N THR A 81 -1.53 -13.01 6.87
CA THR A 81 -1.71 -11.56 6.91
C THR A 81 -2.50 -11.12 5.70
N GLU A 82 -3.55 -10.33 5.93
CA GLU A 82 -4.33 -9.73 4.86
C GLU A 82 -4.46 -8.22 5.02
N THR A 83 -4.52 -7.56 3.88
CA THR A 83 -4.78 -6.14 3.75
C THR A 83 -5.95 -5.93 2.82
N LEU A 84 -6.98 -5.22 3.30
CA LEU A 84 -8.27 -5.14 2.62
C LEU A 84 -8.49 -3.75 2.01
N LEU A 85 -8.92 -3.75 0.74
CA LEU A 85 -9.53 -2.61 0.08
C LEU A 85 -11.05 -2.70 0.31
N LYS A 86 -11.61 -1.76 1.07
CA LYS A 86 -13.02 -1.73 1.46
C LYS A 86 -13.73 -0.51 0.86
N ASP A 87 -15.04 -0.62 0.70
CA ASP A 87 -15.88 0.49 0.25
C ASP A 87 -15.83 1.66 1.25
N GLY A 88 -15.86 2.90 0.75
CA GLY A 88 -15.80 4.11 1.58
C GLY A 88 -14.40 4.55 2.05
N GLN A 89 -13.34 3.79 1.75
CA GLN A 89 -11.97 4.21 2.07
C GLN A 89 -11.50 5.36 1.17
N LYS A 90 -10.81 6.35 1.74
CA LYS A 90 -10.20 7.44 0.98
C LYS A 90 -8.82 7.02 0.47
N MET A 91 -8.74 6.75 -0.82
CA MET A 91 -7.56 6.15 -1.46
C MET A 91 -6.94 7.11 -2.48
N LEU A 92 -5.64 6.92 -2.75
CA LEU A 92 -4.98 7.42 -3.94
C LEU A 92 -4.83 6.25 -4.92
N LEU A 93 -5.23 6.47 -6.17
CA LEU A 93 -5.08 5.50 -7.25
C LEU A 93 -4.25 6.12 -8.38
N VAL A 94 -3.30 5.35 -8.90
CA VAL A 94 -2.49 5.70 -10.07
C VAL A 94 -2.64 4.59 -11.09
N GLY A 95 -3.02 4.94 -12.31
CA GLY A 95 -3.17 4.00 -13.42
C GLY A 95 -3.34 4.75 -14.74
N TYR A 96 -3.52 3.99 -15.81
CA TYR A 96 -3.68 4.54 -17.15
C TYR A 96 -5.16 4.77 -17.46
N ALA A 97 -5.49 5.98 -17.89
CA ALA A 97 -6.83 6.32 -18.36
C ALA A 97 -7.00 5.84 -19.81
N ASP A 98 -8.01 5.00 -20.02
CA ASP A 98 -8.39 4.49 -21.34
C ASP A 98 -9.88 4.74 -21.58
N ALA A 99 -10.37 4.49 -22.79
CA ALA A 99 -11.77 4.66 -23.13
C ALA A 99 -12.29 3.49 -23.96
N LYS A 100 -13.43 2.94 -23.54
CA LYS A 100 -14.15 1.90 -24.29
C LYS A 100 -15.48 2.46 -24.74
N ASN A 101 -15.69 2.54 -26.06
CA ASN A 101 -16.90 3.13 -26.66
C ASN A 101 -17.20 4.56 -26.15
N GLY A 102 -16.16 5.36 -25.91
CA GLY A 102 -16.29 6.74 -25.40
C GLY A 102 -16.52 6.85 -23.89
N VAL A 103 -16.58 5.74 -23.15
CA VAL A 103 -16.67 5.74 -21.69
C VAL A 103 -15.28 5.60 -21.09
N PRO A 104 -14.78 6.57 -20.30
CA PRO A 104 -13.46 6.50 -19.69
C PRO A 104 -13.42 5.50 -18.53
N PHE A 105 -12.31 4.80 -18.38
CA PHE A 105 -12.01 3.90 -17.27
C PHE A 105 -10.51 3.89 -16.99
N ILE A 106 -10.09 3.37 -15.84
CA ILE A 106 -8.67 3.22 -15.49
C ILE A 106 -8.30 1.74 -15.50
N ARG A 107 -7.16 1.43 -16.10
CA ARG A 107 -6.56 0.09 -16.12
C ARG A 107 -5.05 0.15 -15.98
N LYS A 108 -4.44 -1.02 -15.93
CA LYS A 108 -2.99 -1.18 -16.11
C LYS A 108 -2.64 -1.00 -17.58
N ASP A 109 -1.62 -0.20 -17.87
CA ASP A 109 -1.11 -0.07 -19.23
C ASP A 109 -0.08 -1.14 -19.58
N ASP A 110 0.16 -1.32 -20.88
CA ASP A 110 1.10 -2.32 -21.38
C ASP A 110 2.56 -1.84 -21.34
N HIS A 111 2.79 -0.53 -21.29
CA HIS A 111 4.11 0.09 -21.40
C HIS A 111 4.79 0.28 -20.04
N TYR A 112 4.23 1.14 -19.19
CA TYR A 112 4.71 1.43 -17.84
C TYR A 112 4.26 0.37 -16.82
N LYS A 113 3.19 -0.38 -17.12
CA LYS A 113 2.63 -1.43 -16.27
C LYS A 113 2.27 -0.92 -14.88
N VAL A 114 1.69 0.28 -14.82
CA VAL A 114 1.33 0.93 -13.55
C VAL A 114 -0.17 0.81 -13.31
N LEU A 115 -0.53 0.16 -12.21
CA LEU A 115 -1.84 0.24 -11.61
C LEU A 115 -1.68 -0.01 -10.11
N GLY A 116 -1.76 1.05 -9.31
CA GLY A 116 -1.51 1.00 -7.88
C GLY A 116 -2.55 1.77 -7.10
N VAL A 117 -2.94 1.22 -5.94
CA VAL A 117 -3.83 1.88 -4.98
C VAL A 117 -3.18 1.89 -3.60
N THR A 118 -3.29 3.03 -2.92
CA THR A 118 -2.70 3.23 -1.59
C THR A 118 -3.56 4.16 -0.73
N SER A 119 -3.31 4.17 0.57
CA SER A 119 -4.06 5.00 1.51
C SER A 119 -3.67 6.47 1.35
N SER A 120 -4.65 7.35 1.15
CA SER A 120 -4.41 8.79 1.00
C SER A 120 -3.83 9.42 2.28
N SER A 121 -4.14 8.89 3.46
CA SER A 121 -3.66 9.40 4.73
C SER A 121 -2.17 9.13 4.98
N GLY A 122 -1.63 8.01 4.49
CA GLY A 122 -0.20 7.72 4.60
C GLY A 122 0.66 8.69 3.80
N ILE A 123 0.18 9.11 2.63
CA ILE A 123 0.91 10.01 1.73
C ILE A 123 0.92 11.44 2.23
N THR A 124 -0.19 11.94 2.79
CA THR A 124 -0.25 13.32 3.28
C THR A 124 0.73 13.56 4.43
N VAL A 125 0.94 12.56 5.29
CA VAL A 125 1.95 12.59 6.34
C VAL A 125 3.36 12.62 5.72
N TRP A 126 3.66 11.71 4.80
CA TRP A 126 4.99 11.64 4.19
C TRP A 126 5.35 12.91 3.40
N ASN A 127 4.42 13.41 2.58
CA ASN A 127 4.58 14.66 1.83
C ASN A 127 4.80 15.88 2.74
N LYS A 128 4.19 15.87 3.94
CA LYS A 128 4.36 16.97 4.91
C LYS A 128 5.69 16.88 5.65
N TYR A 129 6.07 15.70 6.15
CA TYR A 129 7.21 15.56 7.06
C TYR A 129 8.56 15.33 6.35
N GLN A 130 8.58 14.69 5.19
CA GLN A 130 9.83 14.45 4.47
C GLN A 130 10.61 15.72 4.10
N PRO A 131 10.00 16.79 3.54
CA PRO A 131 10.74 18.02 3.25
C PRO A 131 11.23 18.70 4.53
N LEU A 132 10.47 18.62 5.63
CA LEU A 132 10.87 19.16 6.94
C LEU A 132 12.08 18.42 7.50
N LEU A 133 12.08 17.09 7.47
CA LEU A 133 13.19 16.26 7.94
C LEU A 133 14.45 16.51 7.09
N ARG A 134 14.30 16.61 5.77
CA ARG A 134 15.42 16.89 4.87
C ARG A 134 16.02 18.26 5.15
N SER A 135 15.19 19.28 5.34
CA SER A 135 15.64 20.62 5.74
C SER A 135 16.36 20.59 7.09
N PHE A 136 15.79 19.90 8.09
CA PHE A 136 16.40 19.74 9.41
C PHE A 136 17.78 19.05 9.36
N MET A 137 17.94 18.00 8.57
CA MET A 137 19.24 17.35 8.43
C MET A 137 20.28 18.27 7.79
N VAL A 138 19.88 19.07 6.80
CA VAL A 138 20.77 20.07 6.18
C VAL A 138 21.19 21.14 7.19
N THR A 139 20.25 21.69 7.96
CA THR A 139 20.57 22.72 8.97
C THR A 139 21.47 22.16 10.07
N CYS A 140 21.17 20.97 10.60
CA CYS A 140 22.04 20.29 11.56
C CYS A 140 23.46 20.08 11.01
N SER A 141 23.59 19.65 9.76
CA SER A 141 24.90 19.44 9.13
C SER A 141 25.71 20.74 9.04
N ILE A 142 25.06 21.86 8.67
CA ILE A 142 25.71 23.18 8.62
C ILE A 142 26.14 23.64 10.01
N ILE A 143 25.28 23.51 11.01
CA ILE A 143 25.60 23.88 12.40
C ILE A 143 26.80 23.06 12.91
N LEU A 144 26.82 21.76 12.61
CA LEU A 144 27.89 20.86 13.05
C LEU A 144 29.23 21.24 12.39
N LEU A 145 29.23 21.61 11.11
CA LEU A 145 30.41 22.16 10.43
C LEU A 145 30.91 23.47 11.06
N ILE A 146 30.00 24.38 11.43
CA ILE A 146 30.35 25.64 12.11
C ILE A 146 30.97 25.36 13.49
N ILE A 147 30.40 24.44 14.27
CA ILE A 147 30.94 24.05 15.58
C ILE A 147 32.34 23.47 15.44
N ILE A 148 32.55 22.56 14.48
CA ILE A 148 33.88 21.98 14.20
C ILE A 148 34.88 23.07 13.84
N TYR A 149 34.48 24.02 12.98
CA TYR A 149 35.33 25.14 12.60
C TYR A 149 35.74 25.99 13.81
N ILE A 150 34.80 26.32 14.69
CA ILE A 150 35.07 27.09 15.92
C ILE A 150 36.02 26.34 16.87
N LEU A 151 35.93 25.01 16.93
CA LEU A 151 36.77 24.21 17.83
C LEU A 151 38.19 23.97 17.31
N ILE A 152 38.41 24.08 15.99
CA ILE A 152 39.72 23.89 15.34
C ILE A 152 40.53 25.20 15.31
N GLN A 153 39.86 26.35 15.33
CA GLN A 153 40.47 27.68 15.33
C GLN A 153 40.86 28.13 16.75
#